data_AF-A0A378F3T0-F1
#
_entry.id   AF-A0A378F3T0-F1
#
_cell.length_a   1.000
_cell.length_b   1.000
_cell.length_c   1.000
_cell.angle_alpha   90.00
_cell.angle_beta   90.00
_cell.angle_gamma   90.00
#
_symmetry.space_group_name_H-M   'P 1'
#
loop_
_entity.id
_entity.type
_entity.pdbx_description
1 polymer ?
#
loop_
_entity_poly.entity_id
_entity_poly.type
_entity_poly.pdbx_seq_one_letter_code
_entity_poly.pdbx_strand_id
1 'polypeptide(L)'
;MLKEVHKHYPNISFTFTTINNIHIQQALISGEADFGIMLNPQTSRELQVRAFAEMNMGIVVPTGHPLASRSAVRFSQCLDYPFILPSAPLMISEPVEALVNISRQRGKGGGGIE
;
A
#
# COMPACT_ATOMS: atom_id res chain seq x y z
N MET A 1 15.33 -0.65 10.37
CA MET A 1 16.20 -1.05 9.24
C MET A 1 17.45 -0.17 9.14
N LEU A 2 17.36 1.13 8.78
CA LEU A 2 18.54 2.01 8.63
C LEU A 2 19.46 2.07 9.85
N LYS A 3 18.89 2.14 11.06
CA LYS A 3 19.65 2.07 12.32
C LYS A 3 20.54 0.84 12.40
N GLU A 4 20.08 -0.30 11.89
CA GLU A 4 20.82 -1.56 11.94
C GLU A 4 21.91 -1.61 10.87
N VAL A 5 21.62 -1.09 9.68
CA VAL A 5 22.62 -0.96 8.59
C VAL A 5 23.76 -0.03 9.02
N HIS A 6 23.44 1.13 9.60
CA HIS A 6 24.45 2.09 10.03
C HIS A 6 25.37 1.54 11.13
N LYS A 7 24.87 0.68 12.04
CA LYS A 7 25.73 -0.01 13.01
C LYS A 7 26.80 -0.89 12.35
N HIS A 8 26.44 -1.58 11.26
CA HIS A 8 27.36 -2.47 10.54
C HIS A 8 28.27 -1.72 9.56
N TYR A 9 27.81 -0.56 9.07
CA TYR A 9 28.51 0.27 8.08
C TYR A 9 28.52 1.76 8.47
N PRO A 10 29.28 2.15 9.51
CA PRO A 10 29.22 3.50 10.07
C PRO A 10 29.76 4.59 9.13
N ASN A 11 30.61 4.22 8.17
CA ASN A 11 31.23 5.14 7.21
C ASN A 11 30.40 5.34 5.92
N ILE A 12 29.23 4.71 5.82
CA ILE A 12 28.32 4.92 4.70
C ILE A 12 27.33 6.02 5.08
N SER A 13 27.30 7.09 4.27
CA SER A 13 26.27 8.13 4.36
C SER A 13 25.06 7.74 3.52
N PHE A 14 23.85 8.04 4.02
CA PHE A 14 22.60 7.75 3.34
C PHE A 14 21.87 9.06 3.05
N THR A 15 21.44 9.24 1.81
CA THR A 15 20.50 10.30 1.40
C THR A 15 19.17 9.65 1.07
N PHE A 16 18.08 10.23 1.57
CA PHE A 16 16.73 9.73 1.28
C PHE A 16 15.88 10.83 0.69
N THR A 17 15.19 10.50 -0.40
CA THR A 17 14.34 11.43 -1.13
C THR A 17 12.99 10.76 -1.39
N THR A 18 11.92 11.42 -0.94
CA THR A 18 10.55 10.96 -1.20
C THR A 18 10.00 11.73 -2.39
N ILE A 19 9.79 11.04 -3.51
CA ILE A 19 9.20 11.57 -4.74
C ILE A 19 8.14 10.60 -5.26
N ASN A 20 7.30 11.04 -6.20
CA ASN A 20 6.30 10.20 -6.84
C ASN A 20 6.98 9.07 -7.63
N ASN A 21 6.39 7.86 -7.66
CA ASN A 21 6.86 6.70 -8.42
C ASN A 21 7.31 7.04 -9.85
N ILE A 22 6.59 7.91 -10.56
CA ILE A 22 6.94 8.33 -11.93
C ILE A 22 8.34 8.96 -11.96
N HIS A 23 8.68 9.76 -10.95
CA HIS A 23 9.97 10.44 -10.86
C HIS A 23 11.07 9.53 -10.28
N ILE A 24 10.73 8.51 -9.47
CA ILE A 24 11.71 7.55 -8.97
C ILE A 24 12.39 6.84 -10.15
N GLN A 25 11.63 6.42 -11.17
CA GLN A 25 12.22 5.76 -12.34
C GLN A 25 13.20 6.69 -13.08
N GLN A 26 12.82 7.94 -13.29
CA GLN A 26 13.71 8.91 -13.95
C GLN A 26 14.98 9.16 -13.14
N ALA A 27 14.88 9.30 -11.82
CA ALA A 27 16.02 9.51 -10.94
C ALA A 27 17.01 8.34 -10.94
N LEU A 28 16.52 7.11 -11.09
CA LEU A 28 17.37 5.93 -11.25
C LEU A 28 18.07 5.90 -12.60
N ILE A 29 17.35 6.23 -13.68
CA ILE A 29 17.91 6.25 -15.04
C ILE A 29 18.94 7.38 -15.20
N SER A 30 18.70 8.55 -14.60
CA SER A 30 19.64 9.68 -14.64
C SER A 30 20.84 9.55 -13.71
N GLY A 31 20.84 8.56 -12.80
CA GLY A 31 21.89 8.36 -11.80
C GLY A 31 21.82 9.31 -10.61
N GLU A 32 20.71 10.02 -10.43
CA GLU A 32 20.44 10.85 -9.24
C GLU A 32 20.14 10.01 -8.00
N ALA A 33 19.70 8.77 -8.18
CA ALA A 33 19.49 7.80 -7.12
C ALA A 33 20.11 6.44 -7.49
N ASP A 34 20.65 5.73 -6.50
CA ASP A 34 21.24 4.40 -6.70
C ASP A 34 20.19 3.28 -6.68
N PHE A 35 19.17 3.41 -5.84
CA PHE A 35 18.07 2.44 -5.71
C PHE A 35 16.77 3.14 -5.32
N GLY A 36 15.65 2.56 -5.78
CA GLY A 36 14.31 3.06 -5.53
C GLY A 36 13.44 2.03 -4.85
N ILE A 37 12.58 2.48 -3.94
CA ILE A 37 11.52 1.66 -3.34
C ILE A 37 10.20 2.17 -3.93
N MET A 38 9.49 1.29 -4.62
CA MET A 38 8.26 1.63 -5.32
C MET A 38 7.16 0.64 -4.97
N LEU A 39 5.92 1.14 -4.89
CA LEU A 39 4.73 0.30 -4.89
C LEU A 39 4.33 0.03 -6.34
N ASN A 40 4.16 -1.24 -6.71
CA ASN A 40 3.74 -1.67 -8.05
C ASN A 40 4.55 -1.01 -9.20
N PRO A 41 5.87 -1.25 -9.28
CA PRO A 41 6.71 -0.63 -10.31
C PRO A 41 6.26 -1.06 -11.71
N GLN A 42 6.27 -0.12 -12.66
CA GLN A 42 6.05 -0.45 -14.06
C GLN A 42 7.26 -1.19 -14.63
N THR A 43 7.02 -2.17 -15.50
CA THR A 43 8.13 -2.91 -16.12
C THR A 43 8.85 -1.99 -17.10
N SER A 44 10.16 -1.82 -16.93
CA SER A 44 11.04 -1.13 -17.89
C SER A 44 12.22 -2.03 -18.24
N ARG A 45 12.75 -1.91 -19.47
CA ARG A 45 14.01 -2.60 -19.84
C ARG A 45 15.22 -2.00 -19.15
N GLU A 46 15.12 -0.76 -18.69
CA GLU A 46 16.21 0.00 -18.07
C GLU A 46 16.30 -0.25 -16.57
N LEU A 47 15.25 -0.79 -15.95
CA LEU A 47 15.19 -1.04 -14.51
C LEU A 47 15.04 -2.53 -14.22
N GLN A 48 15.78 -2.99 -13.21
CA GLN A 48 15.65 -4.34 -12.68
C GLN A 48 15.10 -4.31 -11.25
N VAL A 49 14.02 -5.05 -11.00
CA VAL A 49 13.55 -5.30 -9.64
C VAL A 49 14.48 -6.30 -8.97
N ARG A 50 15.22 -5.85 -7.94
CA ARG A 50 16.18 -6.68 -7.20
C ARG A 50 15.54 -7.47 -6.05
N ALA A 51 14.49 -6.91 -5.46
CA ALA A 51 13.74 -7.52 -4.37
C ALA A 51 12.30 -7.00 -4.40
N PHE A 52 11.36 -7.82 -3.96
CA PHE A 52 9.98 -7.44 -3.76
C PHE A 52 9.50 -7.94 -2.40
N ALA A 53 8.52 -7.25 -1.83
CA ALA A 53 7.81 -7.69 -0.64
C ALA A 53 6.31 -7.57 -0.91
N GLU A 54 5.56 -8.62 -0.58
CA GLU A 54 4.11 -8.56 -0.60
C GLU A 54 3.61 -7.80 0.63
N MET A 55 2.76 -6.82 0.40
CA MET A 55 2.12 -6.06 1.48
C MET A 55 0.65 -6.42 1.53
N ASN A 56 0.27 -7.14 2.58
CA ASN A 56 -1.14 -7.46 2.82
C ASN A 56 -1.87 -6.20 3.28
N MET A 57 -2.95 -5.85 2.58
CA MET A 57 -3.83 -4.77 2.98
C MET A 57 -4.69 -5.21 4.16
N GLY A 58 -4.80 -4.34 5.17
CA GLY A 58 -5.63 -4.57 6.35
C GLY A 58 -6.35 -3.31 6.77
N ILE A 59 -7.06 -3.40 7.89
CA ILE A 59 -7.73 -2.27 8.53
C ILE A 59 -7.05 -1.95 9.86
N VAL A 60 -7.07 -0.67 10.22
CA VAL A 60 -6.68 -0.22 11.56
C VAL A 60 -7.94 0.29 12.25
N VAL A 61 -8.18 -0.22 13.45
CA VAL A 61 -9.33 0.16 14.27
C VAL A 61 -8.87 0.48 15.69
N PRO A 62 -9.60 1.33 16.44
CA PRO A 62 -9.38 1.47 17.88
C PRO A 62 -9.48 0.12 18.60
N THR A 63 -8.74 -0.04 19.70
CA THR A 63 -8.70 -1.30 20.47
C THR A 63 -10.06 -1.76 20.98
N GLY A 64 -10.98 -0.83 21.25
CA GLY A 64 -12.37 -1.12 21.67
C GLY A 64 -13.37 -1.32 20.53
N HIS A 65 -12.94 -1.26 19.27
CA HIS A 65 -13.83 -1.41 18.13
C HIS A 65 -14.36 -2.86 18.02
N PRO A 66 -15.65 -3.10 17.64
CA PRO A 66 -16.20 -4.46 17.53
C PRO A 66 -15.43 -5.39 16.58
N LEU A 67 -14.70 -4.83 15.61
CA LEU A 67 -13.86 -5.58 14.67
C LEU A 67 -12.47 -5.94 15.24
N ALA A 68 -12.03 -5.32 16.33
CA ALA A 68 -10.69 -5.50 16.89
C ALA A 68 -10.47 -6.91 17.49
N SER A 69 -11.54 -7.57 17.94
CA SER A 69 -11.48 -8.93 18.50
C SER A 69 -11.49 -10.04 17.45
N ARG A 70 -11.58 -9.70 16.16
CA ARG A 70 -11.70 -10.67 15.07
C ARG A 70 -10.34 -11.03 14.49
N SER A 71 -10.10 -12.31 14.24
CA SER A 71 -8.88 -12.79 13.57
C SER A 71 -8.83 -12.43 12.09
N ALA A 72 -9.98 -12.20 11.46
CA ALA A 72 -10.11 -11.74 10.09
C ALA A 72 -11.42 -10.94 9.91
N VAL A 73 -11.39 -9.97 9.00
CA VAL A 73 -12.53 -9.09 8.71
C VAL A 73 -12.73 -9.03 7.21
N ARG A 74 -13.97 -9.25 6.75
CA ARG A 74 -14.33 -9.00 5.35
C ARG A 74 -14.52 -7.50 5.15
N PHE A 75 -14.06 -6.97 4.02
CA PHE A 75 -14.21 -5.54 3.71
C PHE A 75 -15.65 -5.04 3.78
N SER A 76 -16.64 -5.87 3.41
CA SER A 76 -18.06 -5.53 3.53
C SER A 76 -18.51 -5.23 4.96
N GLN A 77 -17.89 -5.87 5.97
CA GLN A 77 -18.19 -5.63 7.39
C GLN A 77 -17.62 -4.30 7.88
N CYS A 78 -16.64 -3.75 7.17
CA CYS A 78 -16.13 -2.41 7.45
C CYS A 78 -17.13 -1.34 7.01
N LEU A 79 -17.99 -1.63 6.02
CA LEU A 79 -18.97 -0.69 5.49
C LEU A 79 -20.11 -0.38 6.47
N ASP A 80 -20.28 -1.22 7.49
CA ASP A 80 -21.27 -1.03 8.56
C ASP A 80 -20.85 0.08 9.55
N TYR A 81 -19.64 0.61 9.42
CA TYR A 81 -19.06 1.63 10.29
C TYR A 81 -18.58 2.84 9.48
N PRO A 82 -18.44 4.03 10.11
CA PRO A 82 -17.71 5.14 9.47
C PRO A 82 -16.25 4.75 9.24
N PHE A 83 -15.73 5.01 8.04
CA PHE A 83 -14.36 4.69 7.68
C PHE A 83 -13.66 5.87 6.98
N ILE A 84 -12.34 5.94 7.14
CA ILE A 84 -11.45 6.85 6.42
C ILE A 84 -10.74 6.02 5.35
N LEU A 85 -10.78 6.47 4.10
CA LEU A 85 -10.10 5.79 2.99
C LEU A 85 -8.92 6.62 2.47
N PRO A 86 -7.86 5.99 1.96
CA PRO A 86 -6.85 6.67 1.18
C PRO A 86 -7.48 7.29 -0.08
N SER A 87 -7.11 8.54 -0.37
CA SER A 87 -7.47 9.25 -1.59
C SER A 87 -6.26 9.38 -2.51
N ALA A 88 -6.49 9.71 -3.78
CA ALA A 88 -5.43 10.13 -4.68
C ALA A 88 -4.59 11.27 -4.06
N PRO A 89 -3.26 11.32 -4.30
CA PRO A 89 -2.49 10.48 -5.22
C PRO A 89 -1.87 9.22 -4.55
N LEU A 90 -2.38 8.76 -3.40
CA LEU A 90 -1.86 7.55 -2.76
C LEU A 90 -2.12 6.33 -3.64
N MET A 91 -1.08 5.57 -4.00
CA MET A 91 -1.24 4.42 -4.91
C MET A 91 -2.22 3.35 -4.44
N ILE A 92 -2.47 3.26 -3.13
CA ILE A 92 -3.45 2.33 -2.57
C ILE A 92 -4.91 2.78 -2.76
N SER A 93 -5.16 4.03 -3.21
CA SER A 93 -6.52 4.55 -3.37
C SER A 93 -7.31 3.79 -4.42
N GLU A 94 -6.70 3.48 -5.57
CA GLU A 94 -7.34 2.72 -6.66
C GLU A 94 -7.76 1.31 -6.23
N PRO A 95 -6.87 0.46 -5.64
CA PRO A 95 -7.28 -0.83 -5.09
C PRO A 95 -8.39 -0.74 -4.03
N VAL A 96 -8.34 0.27 -3.16
CA VAL A 96 -9.36 0.46 -2.12
C VAL A 96 -10.71 0.85 -2.73
N GLU A 97 -10.72 1.74 -3.71
CA GLU A 97 -11.94 2.13 -4.42
C GLU A 97 -12.58 0.93 -5.13
N ALA A 98 -11.78 0.06 -5.75
CA ALA A 98 -12.27 -1.19 -6.34
C ALA A 98 -12.95 -2.09 -5.29
N LEU A 99 -12.37 -2.23 -4.09
CA LEU A 99 -12.97 -2.99 -2.99
C LEU A 99 -14.31 -2.41 -2.52
N VAL A 100 -14.42 -1.08 -2.46
CA VAL A 100 -15.67 -0.38 -2.12
C VAL A 100 -16.74 -0.67 -3.17
N ASN A 101 -16.39 -0.56 -4.45
CA ASN A 101 -17.32 -0.78 -5.56
C ASN A 101 -17.85 -2.22 -5.60
N ILE A 102 -16.97 -3.22 -5.46
CA ILE A 102 -17.35 -4.64 -5.42
C ILE A 102 -18.28 -4.93 -4.23
N SER A 103 -17.99 -4.37 -3.07
CA SER A 103 -18.76 -4.61 -1.85
C SER A 103 -20.15 -3.98 -1.90
N ARG A 104 -20.29 -2.81 -2.54
CA ARG A 104 -21.59 -2.16 -2.80
C ARG A 104 -22.46 -2.92 -3.78
N GLN A 105 -21.87 -3.55 -4.81
CA GLN A 105 -22.62 -4.34 -5.79
C GLN A 105 -23.18 -5.63 -5.20
N ARG A 106 -22.41 -6.31 -4.33
CA ARG A 106 -22.87 -7.54 -3.66
C ARG A 106 -23.98 -7.32 -2.63
N GLY A 107 -24.04 -6.14 -2.00
CA GLY A 107 -25.12 -5.78 -1.08
C GLY A 107 -26.50 -5.62 -1.73
N LYS A 108 -26.59 -5.45 -3.06
CA LYS A 108 -27.85 -5.25 -3.79
C LYS A 108 -28.50 -6.55 -4.31
N GLY A 109 -27.88 -7.71 -4.12
CA GLY A 109 -28.34 -9.00 -4.67
C GLY A 109 -28.99 -9.96 -3.67
N GLY A 110 -29.25 -9.56 -2.43
CA GLY A 110 -29.70 -10.45 -1.34
C GLY A 110 -31.15 -10.30 -0.87
N GLY A 111 -31.99 -9.56 -1.60
CA GLY A 111 -33.40 -9.37 -1.27
C GLY A 111 -34.31 -10.14 -2.21
N GLY A 112 -34.50 -11.43 -1.94
CA GLY A 112 -35.48 -12.26 -2.64
C GLY A 112 -35.07 -13.72 -2.71
N ILE A 113 -35.49 -14.51 -1.72
CA ILE A 113 -36.40 -15.66 -1.88
C ILE A 113 -36.73 -16.21 -0.47
N GLU A 114 -38.05 -16.27 -0.21
CA GLU A 114 -38.81 -17.05 0.79
C GLU A 114 -38.67 -16.74 2.30
#